data_AF-A0A925ILA3-F1
#
_entry.id   AF-A0A925ILA3-F1
#
_cell.length_a   1.000
_cell.length_b   1.000
_cell.length_c   1.000
_cell.angle_alpha   90.00
_cell.angle_beta   90.00
_cell.angle_gamma   90.00
#
_symmetry.space_group_name_H-M   'P 1'
#
loop_
_entity.id
_entity.type
_entity.pdbx_description
1 polymer ?
#
loop_
_entity_poly.entity_id
_entity_poly.type
_entity_poly.pdbx_seq_one_letter_code
_entity_poly.pdbx_strand_id
1 'polypeptide(L)'
;MAVELIALSDTNVLIRFEDRQPSKIREIKPSGLKGKLIGIDFRPANGLLYGLSNQNILYTIDPDSGVATEVTTLTVPFSGNEQTGFDFNPSADRLRIVSGNGQDLRVNVNIGATAVDGTLAYAKGDRNAGKRPGVTATAYTNSISQAESTKMYNIDAALDVLVLQDPPNDGVLKTVGALGVDFAPEAGFDIFTDREKKDRAFAVTGSTLYTIDLATGAAAKAGTVGNGRIKLIGLAAVLTR
;
A
#
# COMPACT_ATOMS: atom_id res chain seq x y z
N MET A 1 16.28 -14.00 -1.55
CA MET A 1 16.77 -13.31 -0.33
C MET A 1 15.56 -12.97 0.54
N ALA A 2 15.74 -12.79 1.85
CA ALA A 2 14.67 -12.27 2.70
C ALA A 2 14.29 -10.84 2.24
N VAL A 3 13.03 -10.46 2.38
CA VAL A 3 12.55 -9.08 2.17
C VAL A 3 12.37 -8.46 3.52
N GLU A 4 12.93 -7.26 3.68
CA GLU A 4 12.64 -6.44 4.84
C GLU A 4 11.37 -5.63 4.58
N LEU A 5 10.46 -5.66 5.55
CA LEU A 5 9.14 -5.05 5.49
C LEU A 5 8.99 -4.07 6.67
N ILE A 6 8.27 -2.99 6.44
CA ILE A 6 7.83 -2.04 7.45
C ILE A 6 6.31 -1.96 7.38
N ALA A 7 5.63 -2.41 8.43
CA ALA A 7 4.17 -2.24 8.56
C ALA A 7 3.82 -1.03 9.43
N LEU A 8 2.68 -0.42 9.19
CA LEU A 8 2.10 0.63 10.03
C LEU A 8 1.04 0.02 10.94
N SER A 9 1.09 0.28 12.26
CA SER A 9 0.04 -0.12 13.20
C SER A 9 -1.05 0.94 13.36
N ASP A 10 -2.24 0.52 13.81
CA ASP A 10 -3.36 1.40 14.20
C ASP A 10 -3.04 2.33 15.39
N THR A 11 -2.04 1.96 16.17
CA THR A 11 -1.45 2.75 17.26
C THR A 11 -0.36 3.72 16.80
N ASN A 12 -0.17 3.89 15.49
CA ASN A 12 0.79 4.80 14.86
C ASN A 12 2.25 4.46 15.20
N VAL A 13 2.60 3.17 15.11
CA VAL A 13 3.96 2.64 15.28
C VAL A 13 4.38 1.93 13.99
N LEU A 14 5.62 2.13 13.57
CA LEU A 14 6.21 1.37 12.46
C LEU A 14 6.81 0.07 13.00
N ILE A 15 6.48 -1.05 12.35
CA ILE A 15 6.88 -2.39 12.73
C ILE A 15 7.79 -2.93 11.64
N ARG A 16 9.10 -3.02 11.91
CA ARG A 16 10.09 -3.54 10.98
C ARG A 16 10.38 -5.01 11.24
N PHE A 17 10.37 -5.83 10.18
CA PHE A 17 10.59 -7.29 10.26
C PHE A 17 10.99 -7.87 8.90
N GLU A 18 11.43 -9.13 8.89
CA GLU A 18 11.71 -9.87 7.66
C GLU A 18 10.53 -10.80 7.28
N ASP A 19 10.25 -10.95 5.99
CA ASP A 19 9.20 -11.82 5.44
C ASP A 19 9.29 -13.27 5.94
N ARG A 20 10.51 -13.78 6.16
CA ARG A 20 10.79 -15.15 6.63
C ARG A 20 10.81 -15.29 8.15
N GLN A 21 10.80 -14.19 8.90
CA GLN A 21 10.80 -14.20 10.37
C GLN A 21 9.87 -13.11 10.93
N PRO A 22 8.57 -13.08 10.55
CA PRO A 22 7.67 -11.97 10.88
C PRO A 22 7.43 -11.79 12.39
N SER A 23 7.68 -12.83 13.20
CA SER A 23 7.58 -12.73 14.67
C SER A 23 8.71 -11.93 15.32
N LYS A 24 9.84 -11.72 14.62
CA LYS A 24 10.97 -10.92 15.10
C LYS A 24 10.82 -9.49 14.59
N ILE A 25 10.30 -8.63 15.46
CA ILE A 25 9.98 -7.25 15.12
C ILE A 25 10.91 -6.27 15.81
N ARG A 26 11.04 -5.09 15.21
CA ARG A 26 11.53 -3.87 15.83
C ARG A 26 10.46 -2.80 15.70
N GLU A 27 10.08 -2.22 16.83
CA GLU A 27 9.13 -1.11 16.87
C GLU A 27 9.88 0.23 16.75
N ILE A 28 9.39 1.09 15.87
CA ILE A 28 9.90 2.45 15.66
C ILE A 28 8.72 3.39 15.85
N LYS A 29 8.83 4.33 16.79
CA LYS A 29 7.76 5.30 17.08
C LYS A 29 8.01 6.58 16.29
N PRO A 30 7.16 6.93 15.31
CA PRO A 30 7.30 8.17 14.59
C PRO A 30 7.22 9.39 15.51
N SER A 31 8.02 10.42 15.21
CA SER A 31 8.02 11.71 15.90
C SER A 31 8.01 12.86 14.89
N GLY A 32 7.60 14.06 15.31
CA GLY A 32 7.50 15.23 14.42
C GLY A 32 6.24 15.28 13.55
N LEU A 33 5.30 14.35 13.74
CA LEU A 33 4.03 14.30 13.02
C LEU A 33 2.99 15.25 13.61
N LYS A 34 2.16 15.83 12.73
CA LYS A 34 0.83 16.34 13.08
C LYS A 34 -0.22 15.34 12.59
N GLY A 35 -1.04 14.86 13.54
CA GLY A 35 -1.99 13.76 13.29
C GLY A 35 -1.33 12.38 13.37
N LYS A 36 -2.05 11.36 12.88
CA LYS A 36 -1.57 9.97 12.79
C LYS A 36 -1.33 9.60 11.33
N LEU A 37 -0.36 8.74 11.06
CA LEU A 37 -0.16 8.16 9.73
C LEU A 37 -1.34 7.26 9.37
N ILE A 38 -1.72 7.28 8.10
CA ILE A 38 -2.78 6.46 7.51
C ILE A 38 -2.32 5.64 6.31
N GLY A 39 -1.07 5.84 5.86
CA GLY A 39 -0.45 5.11 4.77
C GLY A 39 1.05 5.41 4.73
N ILE A 40 1.84 4.44 4.28
CA ILE A 40 3.30 4.55 4.12
C ILE A 40 3.74 3.78 2.87
N ASP A 41 4.79 4.26 2.21
CA ASP A 41 5.46 3.54 1.11
C ASP A 41 6.84 4.17 0.81
N PHE A 42 7.77 3.37 0.30
CA PHE A 42 9.06 3.84 -0.20
C PHE A 42 8.93 4.37 -1.62
N ARG A 43 9.38 5.61 -1.86
CA ARG A 43 9.43 6.16 -3.22
C ARG A 43 10.64 5.59 -3.99
N PRO A 44 10.46 4.82 -5.07
CA PRO A 44 11.59 4.18 -5.76
C PRO A 44 12.61 5.16 -6.35
N ALA A 45 12.18 6.38 -6.70
CA ALA A 45 13.05 7.40 -7.28
C ALA A 45 14.11 7.97 -6.31
N ASN A 46 13.88 7.93 -4.99
CA ASN A 46 14.81 8.48 -4.00
C ASN A 46 15.08 7.58 -2.78
N GLY A 47 14.36 6.46 -2.66
CA GLY A 47 14.51 5.50 -1.58
C GLY A 47 14.06 5.97 -0.20
N LEU A 48 13.34 7.09 -0.11
CA LEU A 48 12.80 7.59 1.15
C LEU A 48 11.45 6.95 1.44
N LEU A 49 11.21 6.61 2.72
CA LEU A 49 9.89 6.23 3.21
C LEU A 49 9.03 7.48 3.33
N TYR A 50 7.91 7.51 2.62
CA TYR A 50 6.89 8.53 2.77
C TYR A 50 5.75 8.02 3.63
N GLY A 51 5.05 8.95 4.28
CA GLY A 51 3.78 8.66 4.94
C GLY A 51 2.82 9.84 4.84
N LEU A 52 1.53 9.53 4.76
CA LEU A 52 0.45 10.52 4.81
C LEU A 52 -0.18 10.49 6.19
N SER A 53 -0.39 11.66 6.80
CA SER A 53 -1.19 11.76 8.02
C SER A 53 -2.68 11.99 7.74
N ASN A 54 -3.53 11.68 8.71
CA ASN A 54 -4.96 11.99 8.71
C ASN A 54 -5.29 13.50 8.67
N GLN A 55 -4.27 14.36 8.67
CA GLN A 55 -4.39 15.79 8.42
C GLN A 55 -4.00 16.16 6.98
N ASN A 56 -3.85 15.18 6.10
CA ASN A 56 -3.46 15.33 4.68
C ASN A 56 -2.06 15.91 4.47
N ILE A 57 -1.18 15.76 5.46
CA ILE A 57 0.21 16.20 5.39
C ILE A 57 1.08 15.00 5.01
N LEU A 58 1.87 15.15 3.95
CA LEU A 58 2.90 14.19 3.54
C LEU A 58 4.18 14.45 4.31
N TYR A 59 4.78 13.37 4.78
CA TYR A 59 6.06 13.36 5.46
C TYR A 59 7.03 12.43 4.73
N THR A 60 8.33 12.74 4.80
CA THR A 60 9.36 11.70 4.73
C THR A 60 9.66 11.24 6.16
N ILE A 61 9.95 9.96 6.34
CA ILE A 61 10.17 9.35 7.66
C ILE A 61 11.48 8.57 7.60
N ASP A 62 12.38 8.84 8.54
CA ASP A 62 13.57 8.01 8.69
C ASP A 62 13.16 6.63 9.24
N PRO A 63 13.37 5.52 8.50
CA PRO A 63 12.86 4.20 8.87
C PRO A 63 13.61 3.58 10.05
N ASP A 64 14.66 4.22 10.56
CA ASP A 64 15.44 3.73 11.67
C ASP A 64 15.10 4.43 13.00
N SER A 65 15.01 5.75 12.96
CA SER A 65 14.74 6.61 14.11
C SER A 65 13.27 7.01 14.25
N GLY A 66 12.49 6.95 13.16
CA GLY A 66 11.10 7.42 13.12
C GLY A 66 10.95 8.95 13.03
N VAL A 67 12.03 9.71 12.85
CA VAL A 67 11.93 11.17 12.69
C VAL A 67 11.22 11.48 11.37
N ALA A 68 10.06 12.16 11.46
CA ALA A 68 9.29 12.59 10.32
C ALA A 68 9.58 14.06 9.98
N THR A 69 9.74 14.35 8.69
CA THR A 69 9.94 15.70 8.14
C THR A 69 8.79 16.02 7.20
N GLU A 70 8.05 17.09 7.49
CA GLU A 70 6.95 17.58 6.65
C GLU A 70 7.46 17.92 5.24
N VAL A 71 6.77 17.42 4.21
CA VAL A 71 7.08 17.67 2.80
C VAL A 71 6.12 18.70 2.23
N THR A 72 4.82 18.41 2.30
CA THR A 72 3.75 19.23 1.71
C THR A 72 2.39 18.74 2.22
N THR A 73 1.34 19.52 2.00
CA THR A 73 -0.06 19.12 2.21
C THR A 73 -0.71 18.79 0.87
N LEU A 74 -1.61 17.80 0.84
CA LEU A 74 -2.39 17.49 -0.37
C LEU A 74 -3.31 18.66 -0.75
N THR A 75 -3.36 19.02 -2.04
CA THR A 75 -4.28 20.07 -2.53
C THR A 75 -5.73 19.60 -2.60
N VAL A 76 -5.95 18.28 -2.67
CA VAL A 76 -7.25 17.64 -2.52
C VAL A 76 -7.17 16.69 -1.33
N PRO A 77 -8.03 16.83 -0.31
CA PRO A 77 -7.96 15.98 0.87
C PRO A 77 -8.39 14.55 0.55
N PHE A 78 -7.65 13.61 1.12
CA PHE A 78 -8.07 12.22 1.24
C PHE A 78 -9.19 12.08 2.28
N SER A 79 -10.19 11.26 1.97
CA SER A 79 -11.42 11.10 2.74
C SER A 79 -11.71 9.65 3.14
N GLY A 80 -10.74 8.75 2.94
CA GLY A 80 -10.86 7.31 3.23
C GLY A 80 -10.50 6.89 4.66
N ASN A 81 -10.11 7.83 5.53
CA ASN A 81 -9.66 7.57 6.91
C ASN A 81 -8.45 6.62 6.98
N GLU A 82 -8.56 5.49 7.68
CA GLU A 82 -7.50 4.48 7.83
C GLU A 82 -7.58 3.37 6.76
N GLN A 83 -8.61 3.39 5.89
CA GLN A 83 -8.77 2.44 4.77
C GLN A 83 -8.08 2.99 3.53
N THR A 84 -6.75 2.87 3.51
CA THR A 84 -5.90 3.56 2.53
C THR A 84 -5.03 2.58 1.77
N GLY A 85 -5.23 2.48 0.46
CA GLY A 85 -4.16 2.02 -0.41
C GLY A 85 -3.21 3.18 -0.67
N PHE A 86 -1.91 2.97 -0.47
CA PHE A 86 -0.88 4.00 -0.55
C PHE A 86 0.37 3.42 -1.19
N ASP A 87 0.70 3.80 -2.42
CA ASP A 87 1.85 3.22 -3.14
C ASP A 87 2.38 4.15 -4.24
N PHE A 88 3.69 4.18 -4.46
CA PHE A 88 4.31 4.91 -5.55
C PHE A 88 4.29 4.11 -6.84
N ASN A 89 3.82 4.73 -7.92
CA ASN A 89 4.08 4.23 -9.26
C ASN A 89 5.53 4.59 -9.66
N PRO A 90 6.47 3.62 -9.76
CA PRO A 90 7.86 3.89 -10.10
C PRO A 90 8.08 4.43 -11.51
N SER A 91 7.18 4.16 -12.45
CA SER A 91 7.29 4.65 -13.83
C SER A 91 6.81 6.10 -13.95
N ALA A 92 5.68 6.43 -13.33
CA ALA A 92 5.13 7.78 -13.34
C ALA A 92 5.77 8.72 -12.31
N ASP A 93 6.46 8.15 -11.31
CA ASP A 93 6.97 8.85 -10.12
C ASP A 93 5.84 9.67 -9.44
N ARG A 94 4.71 9.00 -9.22
CA ARG A 94 3.53 9.57 -8.55
C ARG A 94 3.04 8.63 -7.47
N LEU A 95 2.66 9.20 -6.34
CA LEU A 95 1.99 8.48 -5.28
C LEU A 95 0.51 8.27 -5.66
N ARG A 96 0.03 7.05 -5.49
CA ARG A 96 -1.38 6.68 -5.63
C ARG A 96 -1.98 6.52 -4.25
N ILE A 97 -3.17 7.07 -4.06
CA ILE A 97 -3.94 6.91 -2.82
C ILE A 97 -5.36 6.50 -3.20
N VAL A 98 -5.80 5.34 -2.71
CA VAL A 98 -7.15 4.82 -2.95
C VAL A 98 -7.86 4.52 -1.64
N SER A 99 -9.19 4.47 -1.66
CA SER A 99 -9.95 4.05 -0.47
C SER A 99 -11.24 3.29 -0.78
N GLY A 100 -11.77 2.65 0.25
CA GLY A 100 -13.02 1.89 0.18
C GLY A 100 -14.26 2.75 -0.10
N ASN A 101 -14.11 4.09 -0.11
CA ASN A 101 -15.16 4.99 -0.55
C ASN A 101 -15.22 5.18 -2.09
N GLY A 102 -14.24 4.62 -2.82
CA GLY A 102 -14.10 4.73 -4.28
C GLY A 102 -13.23 5.89 -4.75
N GLN A 103 -12.71 6.71 -3.84
CA GLN A 103 -11.78 7.80 -4.16
C GLN A 103 -10.45 7.22 -4.66
N ASP A 104 -9.98 7.78 -5.77
CA ASP A 104 -8.69 7.47 -6.39
C ASP A 104 -7.93 8.76 -6.65
N LEU A 105 -6.79 8.93 -5.98
CA LEU A 105 -5.97 10.14 -6.02
C LEU A 105 -4.59 9.82 -6.57
N ARG A 106 -4.09 10.73 -7.40
CA ARG A 106 -2.70 10.72 -7.89
C ARG A 106 -1.99 11.99 -7.47
N VAL A 107 -0.87 11.84 -6.77
CA VAL A 107 -0.19 12.93 -6.07
C VAL A 107 1.23 13.13 -6.60
N ASN A 108 1.57 14.38 -6.90
CA ASN A 108 2.96 14.83 -6.99
C ASN A 108 3.44 15.23 -5.59
N VAL A 109 4.23 14.36 -4.95
CA VAL A 109 4.64 14.52 -3.56
C VAL A 109 5.57 15.69 -3.30
N ASN A 110 6.21 16.27 -4.33
CA ASN A 110 7.12 17.40 -4.15
C ASN A 110 6.38 18.72 -3.85
N ILE A 111 5.12 18.82 -4.30
CA ILE A 111 4.32 20.06 -4.20
C ILE A 111 2.89 19.82 -3.69
N GLY A 112 2.55 18.56 -3.38
CA GLY A 112 1.23 18.17 -2.86
C GLY A 112 0.09 18.27 -3.88
N ALA A 113 0.41 18.58 -5.14
CA ALA A 113 -0.59 18.66 -6.21
C ALA A 113 -1.24 17.29 -6.39
N THR A 114 -2.55 17.24 -6.11
CA THR A 114 -3.37 16.04 -6.12
C THR A 114 -4.39 16.12 -7.24
N ALA A 115 -4.36 15.15 -8.15
CA ALA A 115 -5.43 14.90 -9.11
C ALA A 115 -6.43 13.90 -8.53
N VAL A 116 -7.71 14.12 -8.78
CA VAL A 116 -8.77 13.13 -8.57
C VAL A 116 -8.95 12.40 -9.89
N ASP A 117 -8.64 11.11 -9.91
CA ASP A 117 -8.82 10.24 -11.07
C ASP A 117 -10.24 9.62 -11.04
N GLY A 118 -10.55 8.71 -11.96
CA GLY A 118 -11.87 8.08 -12.07
C GLY A 118 -12.28 7.32 -10.81
N THR A 119 -13.56 7.43 -10.42
CA THR A 119 -14.10 6.65 -9.29
C THR A 119 -13.97 5.17 -9.55
N LEU A 120 -13.51 4.42 -8.55
CA LEU A 120 -13.31 2.98 -8.68
C LEU A 120 -14.60 2.24 -9.06
N ALA A 121 -14.54 1.46 -10.14
CA ALA A 121 -15.66 0.67 -10.63
C ALA A 121 -15.18 -0.61 -11.34
N TYR A 122 -15.89 -1.72 -11.14
CA TYR A 122 -15.63 -2.95 -11.89
C TYR A 122 -15.97 -2.76 -13.38
N ALA A 123 -15.08 -3.27 -14.24
CA ALA A 123 -15.23 -3.21 -15.68
C ALA A 123 -16.53 -3.88 -16.16
N LYS A 124 -17.09 -3.41 -17.27
CA LYS A 124 -18.22 -4.08 -17.92
C LYS A 124 -17.83 -5.51 -18.30
N GLY A 125 -18.63 -6.48 -17.86
CA GLY A 125 -18.37 -7.91 -18.12
C GLY A 125 -17.43 -8.57 -17.11
N ASP A 126 -16.87 -7.81 -16.16
CA ASP A 126 -16.22 -8.40 -14.99
C ASP A 126 -17.24 -9.18 -14.14
N ARG A 127 -16.80 -10.23 -13.46
CA ARG A 127 -17.66 -11.05 -12.59
C ARG A 127 -18.30 -10.25 -11.43
N ASN A 128 -17.68 -9.12 -11.06
CA ASN A 128 -18.15 -8.21 -10.02
C ASN A 128 -18.73 -6.90 -10.60
N ALA A 129 -19.00 -6.83 -11.91
CA ALA A 129 -19.62 -5.67 -12.54
C ALA A 129 -20.91 -5.23 -11.82
N GLY A 130 -21.03 -3.93 -11.54
CA GLY A 130 -22.16 -3.35 -10.82
C GLY A 130 -22.11 -3.47 -9.30
N LYS A 131 -21.16 -4.24 -8.73
CA LYS A 131 -20.89 -4.20 -7.29
C LYS A 131 -20.07 -2.95 -6.95
N ARG A 132 -20.30 -2.41 -5.76
CA ARG A 132 -19.52 -1.28 -5.23
C ARG A 132 -18.15 -1.79 -4.75
N PRO A 133 -17.02 -1.29 -5.29
CA PRO A 133 -15.70 -1.68 -4.81
C PRO A 133 -15.46 -1.27 -3.36
N GLY A 134 -14.74 -2.12 -2.63
CA GLY A 134 -14.22 -1.87 -1.29
C GLY A 134 -12.69 -1.97 -1.26
N VAL A 135 -12.03 -1.28 -2.19
CA VAL A 135 -10.56 -1.28 -2.31
C VAL A 135 -9.93 -0.57 -1.12
N THR A 136 -9.06 -1.27 -0.38
CA THR A 136 -8.43 -0.72 0.83
C THR A 136 -6.91 -0.83 0.85
N ALA A 137 -6.30 -1.50 -0.14
CA ALA A 137 -4.86 -1.54 -0.32
C ALA A 137 -4.50 -1.56 -1.81
N THR A 138 -3.36 -0.97 -2.20
CA THR A 138 -2.88 -0.89 -3.59
C THR A 138 -1.37 -1.08 -3.63
N ALA A 139 -0.85 -1.61 -4.73
CA ALA A 139 0.59 -1.74 -4.98
C ALA A 139 0.91 -1.76 -6.48
N TYR A 140 2.07 -1.24 -6.86
CA TYR A 140 2.61 -1.28 -8.22
C TYR A 140 3.73 -2.31 -8.37
N THR A 141 3.70 -3.05 -9.48
CA THR A 141 4.83 -3.90 -9.91
C THR A 141 6.06 -3.08 -10.30
N ASN A 142 7.22 -3.74 -10.41
CA ASN A 142 8.48 -3.11 -10.82
C ASN A 142 8.88 -1.93 -9.91
N SER A 143 8.81 -2.11 -8.59
CA SER A 143 9.22 -1.14 -7.54
C SER A 143 10.74 -0.91 -7.53
N ILE A 144 11.23 -0.32 -8.62
CA ILE A 144 12.61 0.06 -8.89
C ILE A 144 12.61 1.46 -9.52
N SER A 145 13.70 2.21 -9.30
CA SER A 145 13.83 3.55 -9.88
C SER A 145 13.74 3.50 -11.41
N GLN A 146 12.96 4.41 -12.00
CA GLN A 146 12.79 4.57 -13.45
C GLN A 146 12.28 3.30 -14.17
N ALA A 147 11.33 2.59 -13.57
CA ALA A 147 10.68 1.45 -14.21
C ALA A 147 10.04 1.84 -15.56
N GLU A 148 10.27 1.03 -16.60
CA GLU A 148 9.73 1.29 -17.96
C GLU A 148 8.20 1.18 -18.00
N SER A 149 7.63 0.30 -17.19
CA SER A 149 6.19 0.09 -17.08
C SER A 149 5.81 -0.47 -15.72
N THR A 150 4.55 -0.30 -15.34
CA THR A 150 4.00 -0.81 -14.07
C THR A 150 2.60 -1.34 -14.29
N LYS A 151 2.16 -2.23 -13.40
CA LYS A 151 0.79 -2.69 -13.25
C LYS A 151 0.33 -2.35 -11.83
N MET A 152 -0.88 -1.82 -11.71
CA MET A 152 -1.50 -1.49 -10.43
C MET A 152 -2.42 -2.63 -10.00
N TYR A 153 -2.13 -3.20 -8.84
CA TYR A 153 -3.00 -4.19 -8.21
C TYR A 153 -3.63 -3.60 -6.96
N ASN A 154 -4.87 -4.00 -6.68
CA ASN A 154 -5.56 -3.64 -5.46
C ASN A 154 -6.12 -4.86 -4.74
N ILE A 155 -6.26 -4.74 -3.43
CA ILE A 155 -7.08 -5.64 -2.61
C ILE A 155 -8.44 -4.96 -2.41
N ASP A 156 -9.50 -5.61 -2.89
CA ASP A 156 -10.88 -5.27 -2.53
C ASP A 156 -11.30 -6.15 -1.34
N ALA A 157 -11.20 -5.57 -0.14
CA ALA A 157 -11.52 -6.23 1.12
C ALA A 157 -13.03 -6.46 1.30
N ALA A 158 -13.90 -5.78 0.55
CA ALA A 158 -15.33 -6.04 0.64
C ALA A 158 -15.75 -7.31 -0.11
N LEU A 159 -14.95 -7.74 -1.09
CA LEU A 159 -15.22 -8.91 -1.94
C LEU A 159 -14.15 -10.01 -1.83
N ASP A 160 -13.12 -9.81 -1.02
CA ASP A 160 -11.96 -10.69 -0.85
C ASP A 160 -11.32 -11.11 -2.17
N VAL A 161 -11.07 -10.13 -3.04
CA VAL A 161 -10.46 -10.36 -4.36
C VAL A 161 -9.23 -9.48 -4.57
N LEU A 162 -8.24 -10.05 -5.26
CA LEU A 162 -7.22 -9.27 -5.95
C LEU A 162 -7.81 -8.75 -7.27
N VAL A 163 -7.61 -7.47 -7.55
CA VAL A 163 -8.01 -6.84 -8.80
C VAL A 163 -6.84 -6.12 -9.45
N LEU A 164 -6.81 -6.10 -10.78
CA LEU A 164 -5.94 -5.24 -11.57
C LEU A 164 -6.72 -3.96 -11.88
N GLN A 165 -6.14 -2.80 -11.60
CA GLN A 165 -6.73 -1.51 -12.01
C GLN A 165 -6.12 -1.06 -13.34
N ASP A 166 -6.91 -1.12 -14.40
CA ASP A 166 -6.44 -0.92 -15.76
C ASP A 166 -7.55 -0.40 -16.70
N PRO A 167 -7.48 0.87 -17.16
CA PRO A 167 -6.43 1.85 -16.84
C PRO A 167 -6.49 2.38 -15.40
N PRO A 168 -5.35 2.67 -14.73
CA PRO A 168 -5.32 3.25 -13.39
C PRO A 168 -6.15 4.53 -13.28
N ASN A 169 -5.91 5.52 -14.13
CA ASN A 169 -6.55 6.84 -13.99
C ASN A 169 -8.06 6.83 -14.29
N ASP A 170 -8.59 5.75 -14.87
CA ASP A 170 -10.02 5.60 -15.15
C ASP A 170 -10.74 4.89 -13.98
N GLY A 171 -10.00 4.39 -12.98
CA GLY A 171 -10.56 3.66 -11.84
C GLY A 171 -11.12 2.27 -12.18
N VAL A 172 -10.80 1.73 -13.37
CA VAL A 172 -11.42 0.50 -13.87
C VAL A 172 -10.78 -0.74 -13.25
N LEU A 173 -11.57 -1.52 -12.53
CA LEU A 173 -11.14 -2.76 -11.86
C LEU A 173 -11.46 -4.00 -12.68
N LYS A 174 -10.49 -4.89 -12.83
CA LYS A 174 -10.61 -6.21 -13.45
C LYS A 174 -10.24 -7.28 -12.41
N THR A 175 -11.15 -8.18 -12.09
CA THR A 175 -10.93 -9.22 -11.07
C THR A 175 -9.90 -10.23 -11.55
N VAL A 176 -8.82 -10.40 -10.78
CA VAL A 176 -7.79 -11.44 -11.02
C VAL A 176 -8.30 -12.75 -10.43
N GLY A 177 -8.58 -12.76 -9.13
CA GLY A 177 -9.11 -13.92 -8.44
C GLY A 177 -9.35 -13.69 -6.95
N ALA A 178 -9.88 -14.71 -6.29
CA ALA A 178 -10.19 -14.65 -4.86
C ALA A 178 -8.92 -14.77 -4.03
N LEU A 179 -8.86 -14.00 -2.93
CA LEU A 179 -7.78 -14.09 -1.94
C LEU A 179 -7.82 -15.43 -1.19
N GLY A 180 -9.02 -15.99 -1.00
CA GLY A 180 -9.22 -17.22 -0.21
C GLY A 180 -9.08 -17.00 1.30
N VAL A 181 -8.97 -15.75 1.73
CA VAL A 181 -8.88 -15.28 3.12
C VAL A 181 -9.72 -14.01 3.23
N ASP A 182 -10.41 -13.85 4.35
CA ASP A 182 -11.18 -12.65 4.70
C ASP A 182 -10.22 -11.51 5.10
N PHE A 183 -10.16 -10.46 4.30
CA PHE A 183 -9.34 -9.28 4.55
C PHE A 183 -10.15 -8.20 5.26
N ALA A 184 -9.65 -7.75 6.41
CA ALA A 184 -10.23 -6.58 7.06
C ALA A 184 -10.05 -5.32 6.18
N PRO A 185 -10.95 -4.32 6.31
CA PRO A 185 -10.80 -3.04 5.62
C PRO A 185 -9.49 -2.32 5.96
N GLU A 186 -8.96 -2.52 7.16
CA GLU A 186 -7.61 -2.10 7.52
C GLU A 186 -6.59 -3.18 7.11
N ALA A 187 -5.87 -2.92 6.02
CA ALA A 187 -4.88 -3.81 5.46
C ALA A 187 -3.75 -3.03 4.77
N GLY A 188 -2.58 -3.64 4.65
CA GLY A 188 -1.48 -3.13 3.84
C GLY A 188 -1.16 -4.07 2.69
N PHE A 189 -0.68 -3.54 1.56
CA PHE A 189 -0.28 -4.31 0.39
C PHE A 189 0.90 -3.61 -0.27
N ASP A 190 1.94 -4.36 -0.64
CA ASP A 190 3.08 -3.83 -1.38
C ASP A 190 3.71 -4.95 -2.24
N ILE A 191 4.31 -4.57 -3.36
CA ILE A 191 5.03 -5.43 -4.30
C ILE A 191 6.51 -5.04 -4.31
N PHE A 192 7.32 -5.93 -3.74
CA PHE A 192 8.77 -5.83 -3.79
C PHE A 192 9.31 -6.37 -5.12
N THR A 193 10.24 -5.65 -5.74
CA THR A 193 10.97 -6.12 -6.94
C THR A 193 12.43 -6.39 -6.59
N ASP A 194 12.93 -7.59 -6.90
CA ASP A 194 14.33 -7.93 -6.67
C ASP A 194 15.28 -7.45 -7.78
N ARG A 195 16.58 -7.65 -7.58
CA ARG A 195 17.64 -7.27 -8.55
C ARG A 195 17.55 -8.03 -9.88
N GLU A 196 16.84 -9.16 -9.93
CA GLU A 196 16.55 -9.92 -11.14
C GLU A 196 15.23 -9.46 -11.81
N LYS A 197 14.63 -8.36 -11.33
CA LYS A 197 13.34 -7.81 -11.77
C LYS A 197 12.16 -8.76 -11.56
N LYS A 198 12.22 -9.59 -10.51
CA LYS A 198 11.10 -10.46 -10.11
C LYS A 198 10.31 -9.81 -8.99
N ASP A 199 9.01 -9.73 -9.19
CA ASP A 199 8.06 -9.20 -8.22
C ASP A 199 7.67 -10.26 -7.18
N ARG A 200 7.52 -9.82 -5.93
CA ARG A 200 6.94 -10.57 -4.82
C ARG A 200 5.98 -9.68 -4.06
N ALA A 201 4.71 -10.09 -4.03
CA ALA A 201 3.64 -9.34 -3.42
C ALA A 201 3.38 -9.81 -1.99
N PHE A 202 3.25 -8.85 -1.08
CA PHE A 202 3.01 -9.09 0.34
C PHE A 202 1.82 -8.27 0.80
N ALA A 203 1.02 -8.84 1.70
CA ALA A 203 -0.08 -8.13 2.32
C ALA A 203 -0.12 -8.39 3.82
N VAL A 204 -0.66 -7.43 4.58
CA VAL A 204 -0.97 -7.61 6.00
C VAL A 204 -2.43 -7.32 6.26
N THR A 205 -3.06 -8.13 7.10
CA THR A 205 -4.38 -7.86 7.66
C THR A 205 -4.42 -8.41 9.10
N GLY A 206 -5.01 -7.64 10.02
CA GLY A 206 -4.87 -7.90 11.45
C GLY A 206 -3.40 -7.92 11.86
N SER A 207 -2.92 -9.07 12.37
CA SER A 207 -1.51 -9.28 12.75
C SER A 207 -0.80 -10.32 11.88
N THR A 208 -1.30 -10.60 10.68
CA THR A 208 -0.81 -11.69 9.84
C THR A 208 -0.23 -11.16 8.54
N LEU A 209 0.97 -11.64 8.19
CA LEU A 209 1.59 -11.45 6.89
C LEU A 209 1.13 -12.56 5.92
N TYR A 210 0.80 -12.16 4.71
CA TYR A 210 0.49 -13.02 3.58
C TYR A 210 1.41 -12.71 2.40
N THR A 211 1.70 -13.75 1.60
CA THR A 211 2.14 -13.56 0.21
C THR A 211 0.92 -13.60 -0.70
N ILE A 212 0.90 -12.79 -1.75
CA ILE A 212 -0.17 -12.78 -2.75
C ILE A 212 0.37 -13.27 -4.10
N ASP A 213 -0.32 -14.22 -4.71
CA ASP A 213 -0.06 -14.62 -6.09
C ASP A 213 -0.73 -13.62 -7.05
N LEU A 214 0.06 -12.83 -7.77
CA LEU A 214 -0.45 -11.78 -8.68
C LEU A 214 -1.14 -12.33 -9.95
N ALA A 215 -0.98 -13.62 -10.26
CA ALA A 215 -1.63 -14.26 -11.40
C ALA A 215 -2.97 -14.88 -11.02
N THR A 216 -3.09 -15.45 -9.82
CA THR A 216 -4.31 -16.14 -9.37
C THR A 216 -5.14 -15.37 -8.36
N GLY A 217 -4.54 -14.38 -7.69
CA GLY A 217 -5.12 -13.65 -6.57
C GLY A 217 -5.00 -14.37 -5.22
N ALA A 218 -4.51 -15.61 -5.18
CA ALA A 218 -4.52 -16.40 -3.95
C ALA A 218 -3.57 -15.82 -2.88
N ALA A 219 -4.07 -15.67 -1.65
CA ALA A 219 -3.29 -15.31 -0.49
C ALA A 219 -2.80 -16.57 0.24
N ALA A 220 -1.53 -16.60 0.61
CA ALA A 220 -0.95 -17.67 1.44
C ALA A 220 -0.33 -17.07 2.70
N LYS A 221 -0.67 -17.64 3.87
CA LYS A 221 -0.15 -17.16 5.15
C LYS A 221 1.37 -17.38 5.22
N ALA A 222 2.12 -16.28 5.40
CA ALA A 222 3.57 -16.31 5.58
C ALA A 222 3.94 -16.40 7.07
N GLY A 223 3.16 -15.76 7.95
CA GLY A 223 3.35 -15.86 9.39
C GLY A 223 2.63 -14.77 10.19
N THR A 224 2.72 -14.86 11.50
CA THR A 224 2.18 -13.84 12.42
C THR A 224 3.25 -12.80 12.72
N VAL A 225 2.89 -11.52 12.61
CA VAL A 225 3.77 -10.39 12.91
C VAL A 225 3.84 -10.17 14.42
N GLY A 226 5.05 -10.10 14.96
CA GLY A 226 5.30 -9.98 16.39
C GLY A 226 4.65 -11.12 17.20
N ASN A 227 3.87 -10.76 18.22
CA ASN A 227 3.16 -11.70 19.09
C ASN A 227 1.68 -11.91 18.71
N GLY A 228 1.25 -11.41 17.55
CA GLY A 228 -0.14 -11.53 17.09
C GLY A 228 -1.14 -10.59 17.77
N ARG A 229 -0.67 -9.51 18.42
CA ARG A 229 -1.53 -8.51 19.08
C ARG A 229 -1.47 -7.12 18.45
N ILE A 230 -0.65 -6.95 17.41
CA ILE A 230 -0.47 -5.66 16.73
C ILE A 230 -1.41 -5.64 15.53
N LYS A 231 -2.37 -4.72 15.50
CA LYS A 231 -3.23 -4.52 14.34
C LYS A 231 -2.50 -3.63 13.32
N LEU A 232 -2.32 -4.17 12.11
CA LEU A 232 -1.59 -3.53 11.02
C LEU A 232 -2.58 -2.94 10.01
N ILE A 233 -2.27 -1.73 9.54
CA ILE A 233 -3.13 -0.91 8.67
C ILE A 233 -2.41 -0.48 7.38
N GLY A 234 -1.13 -0.81 7.23
CA GLY A 234 -0.31 -0.44 6.07
C GLY A 234 0.97 -1.27 6.00
N LEU A 235 1.60 -1.35 4.82
CA LEU A 235 2.80 -2.13 4.56
C LEU A 235 3.65 -1.44 3.50
N ALA A 236 4.96 -1.42 3.71
CA ALA A 236 5.96 -0.98 2.75
C ALA A 236 7.15 -1.96 2.75
N ALA A 237 7.62 -2.38 1.59
CA ALA A 237 8.77 -3.23 1.39
C ALA A 237 10.00 -2.36 1.17
N VAL A 238 11.06 -2.65 1.92
CA VAL A 238 12.32 -1.92 1.78
C VAL A 238 12.92 -2.26 0.41
N LEU A 239 13.19 -1.21 -0.38
CA LEU A 239 13.75 -1.34 -1.72
C LEU A 239 15.11 -2.05 -1.70
N THR A 240 15.40 -2.83 -2.73
CA THR A 240 16.77 -3.34 -2.94
C THR A 240 17.72 -2.20 -3.24
N ARG A 241 18.81 -2.12 -2.48
CA ARG A 241 20.00 -1.35 -2.85
C ARG A 241 20.77 -2.01 -3.99
#